data_AF-A0A8A1UXF5-F1
#
_entry.id   AF-A0A8A1UXF5-F1
#
_cell.length_a   1.000
_cell.length_b   1.000
_cell.length_c   1.000
_cell.angle_alpha   90.00
_cell.angle_beta   90.00
_cell.angle_gamma   90.00
#
_symmetry.space_group_name_H-M   'P 1'
#
loop_
_entity.id
_entity.type
_entity.pdbx_description
1 polymer ?
#
loop_
_entity_poly.entity_id
_entity_poly.type
_entity_poly.pdbx_seq_one_letter_code
_entity_poly.pdbx_strand_id
1 'polypeptide(L)'
;MNSVNKWAAGIADTYALGLLTEAVGPGLPVVALPFWSTALDAHPATRRSVRVLRDLGVRVLYRPGAWEPHAPGTGGEQVDGYPWGLALRAVGEVVKGRRS
;
A
#
# COMPACT_ATOMS: atom_id res chain seq x y z
N MET A 1 3.37 -7.75 2.90
CA MET A 1 3.73 -7.22 4.23
C MET A 1 5.11 -6.58 4.23
N ASN A 2 6.17 -7.33 3.87
CA ASN A 2 7.57 -6.88 3.97
C ASN A 2 7.82 -5.44 3.53
N SER A 3 7.48 -5.08 2.28
CA SER A 3 7.75 -3.74 1.73
C SER A 3 6.97 -2.64 2.47
N VAL A 4 5.72 -2.89 2.85
CA VAL A 4 4.92 -1.93 3.65
C VAL A 4 5.53 -1.71 5.03
N ASN A 5 6.02 -2.76 5.67
CA ASN A 5 6.63 -2.65 6.99
C ASN A 5 7.95 -1.88 6.93
N LYS A 6 8.79 -2.18 5.94
CA LYS A 6 10.05 -1.45 5.69
C LYS A 6 9.81 0.01 5.39
N TRP A 7 8.88 0.31 4.48
CA TRP A 7 8.54 1.67 4.11
C TRP A 7 8.05 2.50 5.29
N ALA A 8 7.11 1.96 6.07
CA ALA A 8 6.59 2.63 7.27
C ALA A 8 7.67 2.87 8.35
N ALA A 9 8.76 2.11 8.32
CA ALA A 9 9.91 2.28 9.21
C ALA A 9 11.02 3.18 8.61
N GLY A 10 10.82 3.75 7.42
CA GLY A 10 11.83 4.55 6.73
C GLY A 10 13.00 3.75 6.14
N ILE A 11 12.86 2.43 5.99
CA ILE A 11 13.90 1.58 5.41
C ILE A 11 13.80 1.63 3.88
N ALA A 12 14.85 2.16 3.25
CA ALA A 12 14.97 2.37 1.81
C ALA A 12 16.03 1.44 1.17
N ASP A 13 15.97 0.14 1.47
CA ASP A 13 16.96 -0.86 1.02
C ASP A 13 16.72 -1.40 -0.40
N THR A 14 15.73 -0.86 -1.11
CA THR A 14 15.47 -1.10 -2.53
C THR A 14 15.18 0.23 -3.21
N TYR A 15 15.47 0.33 -4.52
CA TYR A 15 15.21 1.55 -5.29
C TYR A 15 13.76 2.02 -5.18
N ALA A 16 12.79 1.11 -5.27
CA ALA A 16 11.37 1.42 -5.12
C ALA A 16 11.04 2.00 -3.74
N LEU A 17 11.63 1.46 -2.66
CA LEU A 17 11.44 2.00 -1.31
C LEU A 17 12.13 3.35 -1.11
N GLY A 18 13.27 3.59 -1.76
CA GLY A 18 13.91 4.91 -1.80
C GLY A 18 12.98 5.97 -2.37
N LEU A 19 12.46 5.74 -3.58
CA LEU A 19 11.51 6.66 -4.22
C LEU A 19 10.26 6.90 -3.38
N LEU A 20 9.68 5.84 -2.80
CA LEU A 20 8.50 5.96 -1.94
C LEU A 20 8.77 6.73 -0.65
N THR A 21 9.99 6.65 -0.10
CA THR A 21 10.39 7.39 1.10
C THR A 21 10.59 8.87 0.78
N GLU A 22 11.25 9.18 -0.33
CA GLU A 22 11.45 10.56 -0.81
C GLU A 22 10.13 11.25 -1.17
N ALA A 23 9.15 10.51 -1.70
CA ALA A 23 7.85 11.05 -2.11
C ALA A 23 7.04 11.67 -0.96
N VAL A 24 7.31 11.28 0.29
CA VAL A 24 6.58 11.77 1.48
C VAL A 24 6.87 13.24 1.78
N GLY A 25 8.14 13.68 1.68
CA GLY A 25 8.56 15.05 1.98
C GLY A 25 7.84 16.14 1.17
N PRO A 26 7.81 16.07 -0.17
CA PRO A 26 7.03 16.98 -1.02
C PRO A 26 5.52 16.67 -0.98
N GLY A 27 5.12 15.65 -0.22
CA GLY A 27 3.74 15.22 -0.06
C GLY A 27 3.12 14.64 -1.32
N LEU A 28 3.87 14.05 -2.26
CA LEU A 28 3.33 13.59 -3.55
C LEU A 28 2.12 12.63 -3.38
N PRO A 29 1.16 12.62 -4.33
CA PRO A 29 0.09 11.63 -4.35
C PRO A 29 0.64 10.20 -4.40
N VAL A 30 0.51 9.44 -3.31
CA VAL A 30 0.89 8.03 -3.28
C VAL A 30 -0.30 7.16 -2.88
N VAL A 31 -0.54 6.12 -3.67
CA VAL A 31 -1.55 5.09 -3.41
C VAL A 31 -0.85 3.76 -3.24
N ALA A 32 -1.18 3.04 -2.18
CA ALA A 32 -0.68 1.69 -1.92
C ALA A 32 -1.83 0.68 -1.98
N LEU A 33 -1.72 -0.31 -2.85
CA LEU A 33 -2.59 -1.48 -2.90
C LEU A 33 -1.75 -2.68 -2.45
N PRO A 34 -1.90 -3.17 -1.21
CA PRO A 34 -1.02 -4.22 -0.71
C PRO A 34 -1.48 -5.63 -1.08
N PHE A 35 -0.54 -6.49 -1.49
CA PHE A 35 -0.79 -7.91 -1.76
C PHE A 35 -0.07 -8.79 -0.73
N TRP A 36 -0.81 -9.50 0.11
CA TRP A 36 -0.28 -10.47 1.08
C TRP A 36 -1.36 -11.42 1.59
N SER A 37 -0.95 -12.53 2.21
CA SER A 37 -1.85 -13.51 2.78
C SER A 37 -2.34 -13.13 4.17
N THR A 38 -3.40 -13.78 4.65
CA THR A 38 -3.91 -13.64 6.02
C THR A 38 -2.89 -14.02 7.09
N ALA A 39 -1.96 -14.96 6.81
CA ALA A 39 -0.87 -15.28 7.72
C ALA A 39 0.09 -14.11 7.93
N LEU A 40 0.45 -13.39 6.86
CA LEU A 40 1.25 -12.16 6.96
C LEU A 40 0.43 -11.00 7.55
N ASP A 41 -0.88 -11.00 7.31
CA ASP A 41 -1.81 -10.01 7.85
C ASP A 41 -1.93 -10.05 9.37
N ALA A 42 -1.81 -11.25 9.96
CA ALA A 42 -1.88 -11.47 11.39
C ALA A 42 -0.69 -10.86 12.15
N HIS A 43 0.41 -10.55 11.47
CA HIS A 43 1.56 -9.92 12.11
C HIS A 43 1.21 -8.49 12.60
N PRO A 44 1.43 -8.15 13.89
CA PRO A 44 1.02 -6.85 14.45
C PRO A 44 1.57 -5.63 13.69
N ALA A 45 2.81 -5.75 13.18
CA ALA A 45 3.42 -4.70 12.38
C ALA A 45 2.62 -4.35 11.12
N THR A 46 1.89 -5.27 10.50
CA THR A 46 1.11 -5.00 9.29
C THR A 46 0.08 -3.89 9.54
N ARG A 47 -0.69 -4.01 10.63
CA ARG A 47 -1.72 -3.02 11.00
C ARG A 47 -1.09 -1.69 11.42
N ARG A 48 0.02 -1.75 12.17
CA ARG A 48 0.77 -0.55 12.58
C ARG A 48 1.32 0.20 11.38
N SER A 49 1.97 -0.49 10.44
CA SER A 49 2.58 0.10 9.26
C SER A 49 1.54 0.69 8.32
N VAL A 50 0.39 0.05 8.12
CA VAL A 50 -0.72 0.65 7.38
C VAL A 50 -1.18 1.97 8.01
N ARG A 51 -1.29 2.03 9.34
CA ARG A 51 -1.66 3.26 10.05
C ARG A 51 -0.63 4.36 9.83
N VAL A 52 0.64 4.06 10.07
CA VAL A 52 1.75 5.00 9.85
C VAL A 52 1.73 5.57 8.43
N LEU A 53 1.59 4.72 7.40
CA LEU A 53 1.55 5.20 6.02
C LEU A 53 0.33 6.10 5.75
N ARG A 54 -0.84 5.78 6.33
CA ARG A 54 -2.02 6.65 6.24
C ARG A 54 -1.79 8.01 6.92
N ASP A 55 -1.12 8.02 8.07
CA ASP A 55 -0.77 9.25 8.79
C ASP A 55 0.24 10.10 7.99
N LEU A 56 1.09 9.47 7.18
CA LEU A 56 1.99 10.14 6.22
C LEU A 56 1.28 10.62 4.93
N GLY A 57 -0.05 10.47 4.84
CA GLY A 57 -0.83 10.90 3.68
C GLY A 57 -0.89 9.89 2.53
N VAL A 58 -0.37 8.67 2.70
CA VAL A 58 -0.49 7.61 1.71
C VAL A 58 -1.90 7.04 1.72
N ARG A 59 -2.55 6.98 0.56
CA ARG A 59 -3.85 6.31 0.42
C ARG A 59 -3.66 4.79 0.33
N VAL A 60 -3.74 4.12 1.48
CA VAL A 60 -3.62 2.65 1.55
C VAL A 60 -4.98 1.96 1.35
N LEU A 61 -5.13 1.29 0.21
CA LEU A 61 -6.31 0.55 -0.24
C LEU A 61 -6.36 -0.85 0.39
N TYR A 62 -6.65 -0.90 1.68
CA TYR A 62 -6.61 -2.13 2.47
C TYR A 62 -7.70 -2.11 3.54
N ARG A 63 -8.70 -2.99 3.37
CA ARG A 63 -9.89 -3.22 4.22
C ARG A 63 -10.70 -1.98 4.67
N PRO A 64 -12.01 -2.12 4.90
CA PRO A 64 -13.02 -2.83 4.11
C PRO A 64 -13.34 -2.08 2.80
N GLY A 65 -13.79 -2.78 1.76
CA GLY A 65 -14.17 -2.18 0.46
C GLY A 65 -13.01 -1.92 -0.51
N ALA A 66 -11.83 -2.46 -0.21
CA ALA A 66 -10.65 -2.43 -1.07
C ALA A 66 -10.11 -3.87 -1.23
N TRP A 67 -8.79 -4.06 -1.36
CA TRP A 67 -8.22 -5.41 -1.39
C TRP A 67 -8.17 -6.04 0.00
N GLU A 68 -8.54 -7.31 0.07
CA GLU A 68 -8.44 -8.13 1.29
C GLU A 68 -7.32 -9.17 1.17
N PRO A 69 -6.63 -9.48 2.27
CA PRO A 69 -5.63 -10.54 2.30
C PRO A 69 -6.22 -11.90 1.88
N HIS A 70 -5.50 -12.61 1.03
CA HIS A 70 -5.89 -13.93 0.54
C HIS A 70 -5.45 -15.05 1.50
N ALA A 71 -5.96 -16.26 1.30
CA ALA A 71 -5.51 -17.41 2.08
C ALA A 71 -4.01 -17.71 1.85
N PRO A 72 -3.28 -18.26 2.83
CA PRO A 72 -1.89 -18.65 2.64
C PRO A 72 -1.75 -19.69 1.52
N GLY A 73 -0.74 -19.53 0.66
CA GLY A 73 -0.48 -20.44 -0.46
C GLY A 73 -1.34 -20.20 -1.71
N THR A 74 -2.43 -19.41 -1.63
CA THR A 74 -3.32 -19.19 -2.78
C THR A 74 -2.96 -17.95 -3.60
N GLY A 75 -1.82 -17.31 -3.33
CA GLY A 75 -1.45 -16.04 -3.97
C GLY A 75 -1.37 -16.12 -5.49
N GLY A 76 -0.91 -17.25 -6.05
CA GLY A 76 -0.85 -17.44 -7.51
C GLY A 76 -2.22 -17.32 -8.19
N GLU A 77 -3.27 -17.83 -7.55
CA GLU A 77 -4.65 -17.79 -8.06
C GLU A 77 -5.25 -16.37 -8.05
N GLN A 78 -4.67 -15.47 -7.26
CA GLN A 78 -5.19 -14.11 -7.06
C GLN A 78 -4.54 -13.08 -7.99
N VAL A 79 -3.50 -13.46 -8.74
CA VAL A 79 -2.71 -12.53 -9.56
C VAL A 79 -3.57 -11.92 -10.68
N ASP A 80 -4.31 -12.75 -11.40
CA ASP A 80 -5.12 -12.30 -12.55
C ASP A 80 -6.32 -11.45 -12.12
N GLY A 81 -6.85 -11.70 -10.91
CA GLY A 81 -7.94 -10.94 -10.31
C GLY A 81 -7.49 -9.68 -9.56
N TYR A 82 -6.20 -9.37 -9.55
CA TYR A 82 -5.69 -8.28 -8.73
C TYR A 82 -6.21 -6.91 -9.23
N PRO A 83 -6.83 -6.07 -8.37
CA PRO A 83 -7.67 -4.96 -8.82
C PRO A 83 -6.84 -3.70 -9.14
N TRP A 84 -5.97 -3.78 -10.14
CA TRP A 84 -5.16 -2.64 -10.60
C TRP A 84 -5.99 -1.40 -10.93
N GLY A 85 -7.18 -1.60 -11.52
CA GLY A 85 -8.11 -0.51 -11.81
C GLY A 85 -8.59 0.26 -10.56
N LEU A 86 -8.57 -0.36 -9.38
CA LEU A 86 -8.86 0.35 -8.12
C LEU A 86 -7.72 1.32 -7.77
N ALA A 87 -6.47 0.87 -7.87
CA ALA A 87 -5.30 1.71 -7.58
C ALA A 87 -5.18 2.88 -8.57
N LEU A 88 -5.36 2.61 -9.87
CA LEU A 88 -5.29 3.63 -10.93
C LEU A 88 -6.38 4.69 -10.79
N ARG A 89 -7.62 4.30 -10.46
CA ARG A 89 -8.69 5.26 -10.16
C ARG A 89 -8.38 6.09 -8.93
N ALA A 90 -7.96 5.44 -7.84
CA ALA A 90 -7.65 6.12 -6.59
C ALA A 90 -6.54 7.16 -6.76
N VAL A 91 -5.49 6.87 -7.53
CA VAL A 91 -4.42 7.86 -7.77
C VAL A 91 -4.91 9.01 -8.65
N GLY A 92 -5.75 8.72 -9.65
CA GLY A 92 -6.40 9.75 -10.46
C GLY A 92 -7.26 10.71 -9.63
N GLU A 93 -7.99 10.20 -8.64
CA GLU A 93 -8.76 11.03 -7.69
C GLU A 93 -7.86 11.92 -6.84
N VAL A 94 -6.79 11.37 -6.26
CA VAL A 94 -5.86 12.15 -5.41
C VAL A 94 -5.15 13.23 -6.22
N VAL A 95 -4.76 12.94 -7.46
CA VAL A 95 -4.12 13.93 -8.35
C VAL A 95 -5.09 15.04 -8.74
N LYS A 96 -6.36 14.72 -9.04
CA LYS A 96 -7.39 15.72 -9.37
C LYS A 96 -7.70 16.62 -8.17
N GLY A 97 -7.82 16.06 -6.98
CA GLY A 97 -8.13 16.82 -5.75
C GLY A 97 -7.09 17.87 -5.36
N ARG A 98 -5.86 17.79 -5.90
CA ARG A 98 -4.82 18.81 -5.70
C ARG A 98 -4.84 19.98 -6.69
N ARG A 99 -5.53 19.80 -7.82
CA ARG A 99 -5.60 20.81 -8.89
C ARG A 99 -6.82 21.71 -8.77
N SER A 100 -7.71 21.43 -7.81
CA SER A 100 -8.89 22.22 -7.45
C SER A 100 -8.64 22.98 -6.17
#